data_AF-A0A2S9XPU8-F1
#
_entry.id   AF-A0A2S9XPU8-F1
#
_cell.length_a   1.000
_cell.length_b   1.000
_cell.length_c   1.000
_cell.angle_alpha   90.00
_cell.angle_beta   90.00
_cell.angle_gamma   90.00
#
_symmetry.space_group_name_H-M   'P 1'
#
loop_
_entity.id
_entity.type
_entity.pdbx_description
1 polymer ?
#
loop_
_entity_poly.entity_id
_entity_poly.type
_entity_poly.pdbx_seq_one_letter_code
_entity_poly.pdbx_strand_id
1 'polypeptide(L)'
;MVHVTSSAAHAPHTEDTEANRRGSGRRARSRDRLMDRASQPYAPNPELAKIRHVENLMMFIDDDLRETALSMERIERYLISTLEMLEADHLVRADVHALATDVDVLDQIDLLNENLESLRRRVARLAHVL
;
A
#
# COMPACT_ATOMS: atom_id res chain seq x y z
N MET A 1 52.76 21.58 -23.71
CA MET A 1 52.93 21.00 -22.38
C MET A 1 51.93 21.70 -21.46
N VAL A 2 50.94 20.93 -20.98
CA VAL A 2 49.99 21.15 -19.87
C VAL A 2 48.91 22.26 -20.00
N HIS A 3 47.68 21.80 -20.27
CA HIS A 3 46.39 22.40 -19.93
C HIS A 3 46.24 22.61 -18.42
N VAL A 4 45.46 23.61 -17.96
CA VAL A 4 44.30 23.49 -17.03
C VAL A 4 43.71 24.90 -16.83
N THR A 5 42.42 25.09 -17.09
CA THR A 5 41.49 25.76 -16.17
C THR A 5 40.08 25.25 -16.46
N SER A 6 39.53 24.63 -15.44
CA SER A 6 38.21 24.00 -15.38
C SER A 6 37.14 25.06 -15.16
N SER A 7 36.11 25.07 -16.01
CA SER A 7 34.81 25.66 -15.67
C SER A 7 33.76 24.58 -15.86
N ALA A 8 33.42 23.91 -14.77
CA ALA A 8 32.31 22.98 -14.69
C ALA A 8 31.01 23.77 -14.90
N ALA A 9 30.29 23.41 -15.97
CA ALA A 9 28.94 23.86 -16.22
C ALA A 9 28.02 23.41 -15.07
N HIS A 10 27.29 24.36 -14.50
CA HIS A 10 26.24 24.15 -13.52
C HIS A 10 25.08 23.40 -14.21
N ALA A 11 25.00 22.08 -14.01
CA ALA A 11 23.87 21.29 -14.45
C ALA A 11 22.66 21.56 -13.52
N PRO A 12 21.45 21.81 -14.07
CA PRO A 12 20.27 22.02 -13.25
C PRO A 12 19.90 20.73 -12.50
N HIS A 13 19.57 20.89 -11.22
CA HIS A 13 19.09 19.83 -10.35
C HIS A 13 17.88 19.11 -10.96
N THR A 14 18.04 17.82 -11.23
CA THR A 14 17.01 16.96 -11.80
C THR A 14 16.06 16.45 -10.70
N GLU A 15 15.18 17.34 -10.21
CA GLU A 15 14.09 16.97 -9.30
C GLU A 15 13.10 15.96 -9.94
N ASP A 16 13.02 15.91 -11.27
CA ASP A 16 12.17 14.96 -12.00
C ASP A 16 12.59 13.49 -11.85
N THR A 17 13.84 13.22 -11.49
CA THR A 17 14.36 11.84 -11.47
C THR A 17 13.93 11.07 -10.22
N GLU A 18 13.64 11.74 -9.10
CA GLU A 18 13.20 11.06 -7.88
C GLU A 18 11.71 10.74 -7.92
N ALA A 19 10.90 11.65 -8.47
CA ALA A 19 9.47 11.42 -8.70
C ALA A 19 9.25 10.26 -9.70
N ASN A 20 10.05 10.20 -10.76
CA ASN A 20 9.92 9.18 -11.80
C ASN A 20 10.49 7.80 -11.39
N ARG A 21 11.56 7.77 -10.57
CA ARG A 21 12.11 6.51 -10.02
C ARG A 21 11.19 5.85 -8.97
N ARG A 22 10.33 6.61 -8.30
CA ARG A 22 9.25 6.07 -7.45
C ARG A 22 8.11 5.46 -8.27
N GLY A 23 8.11 5.58 -9.60
CA GLY A 23 7.05 5.11 -10.50
C GLY A 23 7.24 3.69 -11.06
N SER A 24 8.47 3.20 -11.24
CA SER A 24 8.71 2.09 -12.19
C SER A 24 9.09 0.72 -11.61
N GLY A 25 9.05 0.49 -10.31
CA GLY A 25 9.42 -0.82 -9.74
C GLY A 25 8.74 -1.26 -8.44
N ARG A 26 8.06 -0.33 -7.73
CA ARG A 26 7.39 -0.61 -6.44
C ARG A 26 5.89 -0.32 -6.42
N ARG A 27 5.28 0.17 -7.52
CA ARG A 27 3.83 0.49 -7.64
C ARG A 27 3.00 -0.55 -8.40
N ALA A 28 3.55 -1.73 -8.67
CA ALA A 28 2.86 -2.76 -9.46
C ALA A 28 2.03 -3.75 -8.62
N ARG A 29 2.12 -3.71 -7.27
CA ARG A 29 1.35 -4.63 -6.45
C ARG A 29 -0.08 -4.12 -6.33
N SER A 30 -1.05 -5.01 -6.52
CA SER A 30 -2.48 -4.66 -6.42
C SER A 30 -2.85 -3.99 -5.09
N ARG A 31 -2.16 -4.35 -3.99
CA ARG A 31 -2.29 -3.72 -2.68
C ARG A 31 -1.97 -2.22 -2.70
N ASP A 32 -0.89 -1.81 -3.37
CA ASP A 32 -0.49 -0.39 -3.39
C ASP A 32 -1.53 0.45 -4.16
N ARG A 33 -2.19 -0.14 -5.16
CA ARG A 33 -3.31 0.51 -5.87
C ARG A 33 -4.53 0.77 -4.97
N LEU A 34 -4.75 -0.06 -3.95
CA LEU A 34 -5.82 0.15 -2.97
C LEU A 34 -5.52 1.39 -2.11
N MET A 35 -4.27 1.53 -1.65
CA MET A 35 -3.80 2.69 -0.89
C MET A 35 -3.84 3.98 -1.70
N ASP A 36 -3.34 3.93 -2.93
CA ASP A 36 -3.27 5.09 -3.82
C ASP A 36 -4.67 5.64 -4.09
N ARG A 37 -5.66 4.75 -4.29
CA ARG A 37 -7.06 5.15 -4.48
C ARG A 37 -7.60 5.90 -3.27
N ALA A 38 -7.39 5.37 -2.06
CA ALA A 38 -7.89 5.98 -0.83
C ALA A 38 -7.21 7.31 -0.48
N SER A 39 -5.98 7.52 -0.97
CA SER A 39 -5.18 8.71 -0.70
C SER A 39 -5.41 9.85 -1.70
N GLN A 40 -6.11 9.59 -2.81
CA GLN A 40 -6.41 10.60 -3.81
C GLN A 40 -7.69 11.37 -3.46
N PRO A 41 -7.76 12.68 -3.81
CA PRO A 41 -9.02 13.42 -3.72
C PRO A 41 -10.13 12.67 -4.45
N TYR A 42 -11.26 12.47 -3.77
CA TYR A 42 -12.38 11.73 -4.32
C TYR A 42 -12.87 12.40 -5.62
N ALA A 43 -12.68 11.71 -6.75
CA ALA A 43 -13.24 12.07 -8.04
C ALA A 43 -14.34 11.05 -8.37
N PRO A 44 -15.63 11.40 -8.22
CA PRO A 44 -16.71 10.45 -8.45
C PRO A 44 -16.73 10.00 -9.91
N ASN A 45 -17.01 8.71 -10.13
CA ASN A 45 -17.44 8.25 -11.45
C ASN A 45 -18.69 9.07 -11.85
N PRO A 46 -18.79 9.59 -13.09
CA PRO A 46 -19.93 10.39 -13.53
C PRO A 46 -21.29 9.73 -13.32
N GLU A 47 -21.37 8.40 -13.36
CA GLU A 47 -22.59 7.65 -13.06
C GLU A 47 -22.92 7.64 -11.56
N LEU A 48 -21.89 7.57 -10.69
CA LEU A 48 -22.07 7.68 -9.25
C LEU A 48 -22.42 9.10 -8.83
N ALA A 49 -21.86 10.12 -9.47
CA ALA A 49 -22.10 11.53 -9.16
C ALA A 49 -23.60 11.93 -9.25
N LYS A 50 -24.40 11.18 -10.02
CA LYS A 50 -25.85 11.40 -10.17
C LYS A 50 -26.65 10.89 -8.95
N ILE A 51 -26.05 10.04 -8.12
CA ILE A 51 -26.74 9.36 -7.01
C ILE A 51 -26.64 10.22 -5.75
N ARG A 52 -27.80 10.58 -5.22
CA ARG A 52 -27.89 11.40 -4.01
C ARG A 52 -27.24 10.68 -2.82
N HIS A 53 -26.37 11.38 -2.08
CA HIS A 53 -25.70 10.88 -0.87
C HIS A 53 -24.71 9.71 -1.10
N VAL A 54 -24.30 9.41 -2.33
CA VAL A 54 -23.32 8.34 -2.61
C VAL A 54 -21.91 8.67 -2.08
N GLU A 55 -21.58 9.96 -1.97
CA GLU A 55 -20.23 10.45 -1.61
C GLU A 55 -19.76 9.87 -0.28
N ASN A 56 -20.62 9.90 0.75
CA ASN A 56 -20.31 9.32 2.05
C ASN A 56 -20.08 7.81 1.97
N LEU A 57 -20.90 7.09 1.20
CA LEU A 57 -20.74 5.66 1.01
C LEU A 57 -19.39 5.35 0.33
N MET A 58 -19.00 6.16 -0.64
CA MET A 58 -17.73 5.99 -1.35
C MET A 58 -16.52 6.31 -0.48
N MET A 59 -16.57 7.37 0.34
CA MET A 59 -15.51 7.64 1.32
C MET A 59 -15.30 6.47 2.27
N PHE A 60 -16.38 5.84 2.74
CA PHE A 60 -16.27 4.66 3.60
C PHE A 60 -15.71 3.44 2.87
N ILE A 61 -16.09 3.23 1.60
CA ILE A 61 -15.52 2.14 0.78
C ILE A 61 -14.02 2.36 0.58
N ASP A 62 -13.61 3.58 0.26
CA ASP A 62 -12.20 3.91 0.06
C ASP A 62 -11.40 3.73 1.37
N ASP A 63 -11.99 4.02 2.53
CA ASP A 63 -11.39 3.74 3.84
C ASP A 63 -11.25 2.24 4.14
N ASP A 64 -12.30 1.45 3.91
CA ASP A 64 -12.26 -0.01 4.06
C ASP A 64 -11.15 -0.63 3.16
N LEU A 65 -10.97 -0.11 1.93
CA LEU A 65 -9.90 -0.53 1.01
C LEU A 65 -8.50 -0.18 1.52
N ARG A 66 -8.34 1.00 2.14
CA ARG A 66 -7.08 1.45 2.76
C ARG A 66 -6.69 0.55 3.93
N GLU A 67 -7.62 0.31 4.85
CA GLU A 67 -7.38 -0.52 6.04
C GLU A 67 -7.13 -1.99 5.67
N THR A 68 -7.84 -2.50 4.66
CA THR A 68 -7.56 -3.82 4.06
C THR A 68 -6.11 -3.89 3.56
N ALA A 69 -5.66 -2.88 2.82
CA ALA A 69 -4.31 -2.86 2.28
C ALA A 69 -3.23 -2.76 3.38
N LEU A 70 -3.50 -2.08 4.50
CA LEU A 70 -2.58 -1.96 5.63
C LEU A 70 -2.42 -3.31 6.33
N SER A 71 -3.54 -4.00 6.55
CA SER A 71 -3.56 -5.33 7.15
C SER A 71 -2.80 -6.33 6.26
N MET A 72 -3.04 -6.30 4.95
CA MET A 72 -2.31 -7.12 3.97
C MET A 72 -0.80 -6.84 3.97
N GLU A 73 -0.37 -5.59 4.09
CA GLU A 73 1.05 -5.21 4.11
C GLU A 73 1.78 -5.82 5.30
N ARG A 74 1.15 -5.79 6.48
CA ARG A 74 1.72 -6.34 7.72
C ARG A 74 1.77 -7.86 7.71
N ILE A 75 0.71 -8.52 7.21
CA ILE A 75 0.72 -9.98 7.00
C ILE A 75 1.83 -10.37 6.03
N GLU A 76 1.95 -9.66 4.90
CA GLU A 76 3.02 -9.92 3.92
C GLU A 76 4.41 -9.74 4.54
N ARG A 77 4.61 -8.72 5.38
CA ARG A 77 5.88 -8.50 6.07
C ARG A 77 6.26 -9.68 6.97
N TYR A 78 5.33 -10.19 7.77
CA TYR A 78 5.57 -11.36 8.61
C TYR A 78 5.98 -12.59 7.77
N LEU A 79 5.30 -12.82 6.64
CA LEU A 79 5.61 -13.92 5.73
C LEU A 79 6.98 -13.77 5.07
N ILE A 80 7.34 -12.56 4.64
CA ILE A 80 8.66 -12.28 4.06
C ILE A 80 9.75 -12.47 5.11
N SER A 81 9.59 -11.95 6.33
CA SER A 81 10.57 -12.16 7.40
C SER A 81 10.72 -13.63 7.77
N THR A 82 9.63 -14.40 7.71
CA THR A 82 9.69 -15.87 7.87
C THR A 82 10.47 -16.53 6.74
N LEU A 83 10.25 -16.13 5.49
CA LEU A 83 10.98 -16.65 4.33
C LEU A 83 12.47 -16.31 4.41
N GLU A 84 12.82 -15.06 4.70
CA GLU A 84 14.20 -14.59 4.85
C GLU A 84 14.93 -15.36 5.96
N MET A 85 14.25 -15.64 7.07
CA MET A 85 14.79 -16.47 8.16
C MET A 85 15.05 -17.91 7.71
N LEU A 86 14.18 -18.50 6.89
CA LEU A 86 14.35 -19.87 6.37
C LEU A 86 15.42 -19.97 5.28
N GLU A 87 15.64 -18.90 4.52
CA GLU A 87 16.63 -18.83 3.44
C GLU A 87 18.04 -18.42 3.93
N ALA A 88 18.18 -18.03 5.21
CA ALA A 88 19.45 -17.60 5.78
C ALA A 88 20.46 -18.75 5.89
N ASP A 89 21.75 -18.45 5.61
CA ASP A 89 22.85 -19.42 5.73
C ASP A 89 23.00 -20.00 7.15
N HIS A 90 22.60 -19.23 8.16
CA HIS A 90 22.67 -19.60 9.58
C HIS A 90 21.40 -19.20 10.31
N LEU A 91 20.81 -20.15 11.04
CA LEU A 91 19.64 -19.90 11.88
C LEU A 91 20.05 -19.34 13.25
N VAL A 92 19.44 -18.22 13.62
CA VAL A 92 19.58 -17.62 14.95
C VAL A 92 18.35 -17.95 15.78
N ARG A 93 18.53 -18.69 16.88
CA ARG A 93 17.44 -19.13 17.76
C ARG A 93 16.56 -17.98 18.27
N ALA A 94 17.17 -16.82 18.57
CA ALA A 94 16.46 -15.65 19.05
C ALA A 94 15.48 -15.10 18.01
N ASP A 95 15.89 -15.04 16.74
CA ASP A 95 15.07 -14.52 15.64
C ASP A 95 13.90 -15.47 15.32
N VAL A 96 14.17 -16.78 15.34
CA VAL A 96 13.11 -17.81 15.22
C VAL A 96 12.10 -17.68 16.35
N HIS A 97 12.58 -17.49 17.58
CA HIS A 97 11.71 -17.35 18.73
C HIS A 97 10.86 -16.08 18.64
N ALA A 98 11.46 -14.95 18.22
CA ALA A 98 10.75 -13.69 18.03
C ALA A 98 9.60 -13.83 17.03
N LEU A 99 9.86 -14.39 15.85
CA LEU A 99 8.83 -14.66 14.84
C LEU A 99 7.75 -15.62 15.37
N ALA A 100 8.13 -16.68 16.07
CA ALA A 100 7.18 -17.65 16.62
C ALA A 100 6.27 -17.08 17.72
N THR A 101 6.67 -15.98 18.36
CA THR A 101 5.89 -15.29 19.39
C THR A 101 5.20 -14.02 18.91
N ASP A 102 5.41 -13.64 17.65
CA ASP A 102 4.75 -12.50 17.03
C ASP A 102 3.29 -12.87 16.73
N VAL A 103 2.40 -12.50 17.66
CA VAL A 103 0.96 -12.71 17.53
C VAL A 103 0.26 -11.57 16.79
N ASP A 104 0.95 -10.45 16.51
CA ASP A 104 0.35 -9.29 15.87
C ASP A 104 -0.16 -9.64 14.47
N VAL A 105 0.46 -10.61 13.80
CA VAL A 105 -0.01 -11.13 12.50
C VAL A 105 -1.41 -11.72 12.59
N LEU A 106 -1.78 -12.35 13.71
CA LEU A 106 -3.12 -12.90 13.92
C LEU A 106 -4.14 -11.77 14.09
N ASP A 107 -3.78 -10.74 14.85
CA ASP A 107 -4.61 -9.54 14.97
C ASP A 107 -4.83 -8.86 13.60
N GLN A 108 -3.82 -8.86 12.72
CA GLN A 108 -3.99 -8.35 11.36
C GLN A 108 -4.92 -9.21 10.50
N ILE A 109 -4.98 -10.52 10.73
CA ILE A 109 -5.93 -11.41 10.03
C ILE A 109 -7.36 -11.11 10.49
N ASP A 110 -7.56 -10.91 11.79
CA ASP A 110 -8.87 -10.56 12.34
C ASP A 110 -9.35 -9.20 11.81
N LEU A 111 -8.49 -8.19 11.84
CA LEU A 111 -8.76 -6.87 11.25
C LEU A 111 -9.04 -6.96 9.75
N LEU A 112 -8.29 -7.79 9.01
CA LEU A 112 -8.54 -8.00 7.58
C LEU A 112 -9.95 -8.60 7.36
N ASN A 113 -10.35 -9.57 8.17
CA ASN A 113 -11.69 -10.16 8.06
C ASN A 113 -12.80 -9.11 8.32
N GLU A 114 -12.66 -8.34 9.39
CA GLU A 114 -13.63 -7.28 9.75
C GLU A 114 -13.75 -6.22 8.64
N ASN A 115 -12.62 -5.77 8.09
CA ASN A 115 -12.57 -4.80 7.00
C ASN A 115 -13.24 -5.34 5.73
N LEU A 116 -12.99 -6.62 5.38
CA LEU A 116 -13.63 -7.26 4.22
C LEU A 116 -15.14 -7.44 4.42
N GLU A 117 -15.60 -7.74 5.64
CA GLU A 117 -17.03 -7.81 5.95
C GLU A 117 -17.72 -6.44 5.86
N SER A 118 -17.06 -5.38 6.34
CA SER A 118 -17.51 -3.99 6.16
C SER A 118 -17.62 -3.64 4.68
N LEU A 119 -16.53 -3.85 3.94
CA LEU A 119 -16.44 -3.58 2.51
C LEU A 119 -17.53 -4.30 1.72
N ARG A 120 -17.70 -5.61 1.94
CA ARG A 120 -18.75 -6.41 1.29
C ARG A 120 -20.15 -5.83 1.53
N ARG A 121 -20.45 -5.45 2.78
CA ARG A 121 -21.75 -4.85 3.13
C ARG A 121 -21.94 -3.49 2.45
N ARG A 122 -20.90 -2.66 2.34
CA ARG A 122 -20.99 -1.36 1.67
C ARG A 122 -21.09 -1.47 0.16
N VAL A 123 -20.37 -2.40 -0.46
CA VAL A 123 -20.52 -2.72 -1.88
C VAL A 123 -21.93 -3.25 -2.18
N ALA A 124 -22.49 -4.09 -1.31
CA ALA A 124 -23.89 -4.51 -1.45
C ALA A 124 -24.86 -3.32 -1.37
N ARG A 125 -24.64 -2.36 -0.46
CA ARG A 125 -25.42 -1.12 -0.41
C ARG A 125 -25.25 -0.27 -1.67
N LEU A 126 -24.03 -0.19 -2.21
CA LEU A 126 -23.75 0.51 -3.46
C LEU A 126 -24.59 -0.08 -4.60
N ALA A 127 -24.66 -1.41 -4.70
CA ALA A 127 -25.48 -2.10 -5.69
C ALA A 127 -26.99 -1.84 -5.54
N HIS A 128 -27.47 -1.45 -4.35
CA HIS A 128 -28.89 -1.10 -4.13
C HIS A 128 -29.21 0.35 -4.48
N VAL A 129 -28.21 1.23 -4.56
CA VAL A 129 -28.40 2.66 -4.88
C VAL A 129 -28.03 3.00 -6.32
N LEU A 130 -27.34 2.09 -7.01
CA LEU A 130 -27.17 2.07 -8.48
C LEU A 130 -28.50 1.71 -9.15
#